data_AF-A0A7C5H864-F1
#
_entry.id   AF-A0A7C5H864-F1
#
_cell.length_a   1.000
_cell.length_b   1.000
_cell.length_c   1.000
_cell.angle_alpha   90.00
_cell.angle_beta   90.00
_cell.angle_gamma   90.00
#
_symmetry.space_group_name_H-M   'P 1'
#
loop_
_entity.id
_entity.type
_entity.pdbx_description
1 polymer ?
#
loop_
_entity_poly.entity_id
_entity_poly.type
_entity_poly.pdbx_seq_one_letter_code
_entity_poly.pdbx_strand_id
1 'polypeptide(L)' 'MTENTCFVTQEATEEILLRVTNVCAECYDTLESGDMIHYDMQNYRYLCDCCKEKLCARMNENCEIVEEETPNLFC' A
#
# COMPACT_ATOMS: atom_id res chain seq x y z
N MET A 1 5.37 -7.77 -14.20
CA MET A 1 4.66 -6.62 -13.62
C MET A 1 4.06 -7.11 -12.31
N THR A 2 4.80 -6.95 -11.22
CA THR A 2 4.39 -7.43 -9.89
C THR A 2 3.35 -6.44 -9.38
N GLU A 3 2.08 -6.82 -9.48
CA GLU A 3 0.99 -6.05 -8.89
C GLU A 3 1.24 -5.96 -7.38
N ASN A 4 1.27 -4.74 -6.82
CA ASN A 4 1.40 -4.51 -5.38
C ASN A 4 0.16 -5.07 -4.65
N THR A 5 0.16 -6.36 -4.37
CA THR A 5 -0.91 -7.12 -3.69
C THR A 5 -1.06 -6.78 -2.20
N CYS A 6 -0.33 -5.78 -1.69
CA CYS A 6 -0.31 -5.45 -0.27
C CYS A 6 -1.46 -4.53 0.16
N PHE A 7 -2.11 -3.84 -0.77
CA PHE A 7 -3.16 -2.87 -0.45
C PHE A 7 -4.46 -3.17 -1.21
N VAL A 8 -5.57 -3.23 -0.49
CA VAL A 8 -6.91 -3.24 -1.08
C VAL A 8 -7.45 -1.82 -1.08
N THR A 9 -7.83 -1.31 -2.24
CA THR A 9 -8.31 0.06 -2.40
C THR A 9 -9.83 0.07 -2.51
N GLN A 10 -10.45 0.98 -1.78
CA GLN A 10 -11.90 1.15 -1.78
C GLN A 10 -12.28 2.58 -1.40
N GLU A 11 -13.51 2.96 -1.71
CA GLU A 11 -14.09 4.21 -1.23
C GLU A 11 -14.48 4.06 0.26
N ALA A 12 -14.22 5.10 1.05
CA ALA A 12 -14.62 5.19 2.44
C ALA A 12 -16.14 5.38 2.53
N THR A 13 -16.83 4.35 3.01
CA THR A 13 -18.26 4.43 3.33
C THR A 13 -18.46 4.83 4.78
N GLU A 14 -19.61 5.42 5.11
CA GLU A 14 -19.98 5.72 6.49
C GLU A 14 -19.88 4.49 7.41
N GLU A 15 -20.20 3.28 6.89
CA GLU A 15 -20.09 2.05 7.66
C GLU A 15 -18.65 1.78 8.11
N ILE A 16 -17.67 1.99 7.21
CA ILE A 16 -16.25 1.81 7.53
C ILE A 16 -15.80 2.87 8.54
N LEU A 17 -16.17 4.13 8.31
CA LEU A 17 -15.75 5.24 9.16
C LEU A 17 -16.28 5.12 10.59
N LEU A 18 -17.52 4.64 10.75
CA LEU A 18 -18.17 4.50 12.05
C LEU A 18 -17.80 3.19 12.78
N ARG A 19 -17.58 2.09 12.04
CA ARG A 19 -17.38 0.77 12.65
C ARG A 19 -15.93 0.31 12.70
N VAL A 20 -15.06 0.91 11.89
CA VAL A 20 -13.69 0.46 11.72
C VAL A 20 -12.69 1.54 12.10
N THR A 21 -12.65 2.65 11.37
CA THR A 21 -11.78 3.80 11.67
C THR A 21 -12.15 5.02 10.85
N ASN A 22 -12.05 6.21 11.44
CA ASN A 22 -12.22 7.50 10.78
C ASN A 22 -10.91 8.28 10.64
N VAL A 23 -9.77 7.64 10.87
CA VAL A 23 -8.44 8.24 10.75
C VAL A 23 -7.45 7.28 10.08
N CYS A 24 -6.47 7.85 9.37
CA CYS A 24 -5.34 7.12 8.82
C CYS A 24 -4.47 6.56 9.94
N ALA A 25 -4.12 5.28 9.89
CA ALA A 25 -3.33 4.63 10.94
C ALA A 25 -1.83 5.01 10.94
N GLU A 26 -1.34 5.73 9.93
CA GLU A 26 0.06 6.17 9.85
C GLU A 26 0.23 7.64 10.22
N CYS A 27 -0.60 8.54 9.69
CA CYS A 27 -0.50 9.99 9.94
C CYS A 27 -1.55 10.55 10.90
N TYR A 28 -2.57 9.77 11.25
CA TYR A 28 -3.72 10.20 12.07
C TYR A 28 -4.59 11.31 11.46
N ASP A 29 -4.40 11.64 10.18
CA ASP A 29 -5.31 12.53 9.46
C ASP A 29 -6.69 11.88 9.34
N THR A 30 -7.72 12.72 9.34
CA THR A 30 -9.12 12.28 9.19
C THR A 30 -9.37 11.66 7.82
N LEU A 31 -10.14 10.58 7.82
CA LEU A 31 -10.70 9.96 6.62
C LEU A 31 -12.17 10.36 6.53
N GLU A 32 -12.59 10.88 5.39
CA GLU A 32 -13.95 11.34 5.14
C GLU A 32 -14.70 10.39 4.20
N SER A 33 -16.03 10.46 4.23
CA SER A 33 -16.87 9.63 3.35
C SER A 33 -16.63 10.04 1.90
N GLY A 34 -16.43 9.06 1.02
CA GLY A 34 -16.06 9.30 -0.38
C GLY A 34 -14.55 9.36 -0.63
N ASP A 35 -13.70 9.39 0.41
CA ASP A 35 -12.25 9.31 0.22
C ASP A 35 -11.85 7.94 -0.32
N MET A 36 -10.81 7.91 -1.15
CA MET A 36 -10.11 6.66 -1.46
C MET A 36 -9.25 6.27 -0.27
N ILE A 37 -9.47 5.06 0.25
CA ILE A 37 -8.71 4.51 1.38
C ILE A 37 -8.10 3.16 1.00
N HIS A 38 -6.97 2.86 1.64
CA HIS A 38 -6.18 1.68 1.34
C HIS A 38 -6.02 0.81 2.57
N TYR A 39 -6.57 -0.39 2.51
CA TYR A 39 -6.37 -1.41 3.52
C TYR A 39 -5.05 -2.13 3.30
N ASP A 40 -4.08 -1.89 4.18
CA ASP A 40 -2.80 -2.58 4.27
C ASP A 40 -3.04 -4.00 4.81
N MET A 41 -2.91 -5.00 3.93
CA MET A 41 -3.12 -6.41 4.27
C MET A 41 -2.02 -7.00 5.14
N GLN A 42 -0.85 -6.36 5.22
CA GLN A 42 0.27 -6.83 6.03
C GLN A 42 0.14 -6.38 7.48
N ASN A 43 -0.31 -5.14 7.68
CA ASN A 43 -0.43 -4.53 9.01
C ASN A 43 -1.87 -4.41 9.50
N TYR A 44 -2.85 -4.88 8.72
CA TYR A 44 -4.28 -4.88 9.04
C TYR A 44 -4.81 -3.48 9.42
N ARG A 45 -4.44 -2.46 8.64
CA ARG A 45 -4.75 -1.05 8.93
C ARG A 45 -5.19 -0.28 7.70
N TYR A 46 -6.01 0.75 7.89
CA TYR A 46 -6.42 1.65 6.82
C TYR A 46 -5.52 2.89 6.74
N LEU A 47 -5.22 3.30 5.51
CA LEU A 47 -4.32 4.39 5.18
C LEU A 47 -4.95 5.32 4.14
N CYS A 48 -4.59 6.59 4.18
CA CYS A 48 -4.84 7.53 3.09
C CYS A 48 -3.86 7.30 1.92
N ASP A 49 -4.20 7.84 0.75
CA ASP A 49 -3.39 7.78 -0.48
C ASP A 49 -1.92 8.16 -0.24
N CYS A 50 -1.69 9.30 0.41
CA CYS A 50 -0.34 9.82 0.69
C CYS A 50 0.51 8.82 1.50
N CYS A 51 -0.07 8.19 2.53
CA CYS A 51 0.65 7.22 3.35
C CYS A 51 0.90 5.91 2.60
N LYS A 52 -0.06 5.44 1.81
CA LYS A 52 0.12 4.28 0.94
C LYS A 52 1.24 4.49 -0.07
N GLU A 53 1.32 5.65 -0.72
CA GLU A 53 2.38 5.97 -1.69
C GLU A 53 3.76 6.01 -1.03
N LYS A 54 3.89 6.66 0.12
CA LYS A 54 5.14 6.69 0.90
C LYS A 54 5.59 5.29 1.33
N LEU A 55 4.66 4.40 1.67
CA LEU A 55 4.97 3.01 2.01
C LEU A 55 5.40 2.22 0.76
N CYS A 56 4.68 2.38 -0.35
CA CYS A 56 5.06 1.74 -1.62
C CYS A 56 6.47 2.16 -2.08
N ALA A 57 6.81 3.44 -1.95
CA ALA A 57 8.14 3.94 -2.30
C ALA A 57 9.24 3.28 -1.46
N ARG A 58 9.05 3.23 -0.13
CA ARG A 58 9.99 2.57 0.80
C ARG A 58 10.16 1.07 0.49
N MET A 59 9.10 0.38 0.09
CA MET A 59 9.18 -1.04 -0.28
C MET A 59 10.01 -1.25 -1.55
N ASN A 60 9.82 -0.41 -2.56
CA ASN A 60 10.55 -0.49 -3.82
C ASN A 60 12.04 -0.15 -3.66
N GLU A 61 12.38 0.76 -2.75
CA GLU A 61 13.79 1.07 -2.42
C GLU A 61 14.55 -0.14 -1.85
N ASN A 62 13.85 -1.05 -1.17
CA ASN A 62 14.43 -2.27 -0.61
C ASN A 62 14.44 -3.46 -1.58
N CYS A 63 13.93 -3.31 -2.81
CA CYS A 63 14.01 -4.35 -3.81
C CYS A 63 15.40 -4.35 -4.48
N GLU A 64 16.23 -5.34 -4.15
CA GLU A 64 17.44 -5.63 -4.92
C GLU A 64 17.04 -6.05 -6.34
N ILE A 65 17.51 -5.30 -7.34
CA ILE A 65 17.44 -5.72 -8.73
C ILE A 65 18.51 -6.79 -8.92
N VAL A 66 18.12 -8.05 -8.95
CA VAL A 66 19.01 -9.14 -9.33
C VAL A 66 19.13 -9.13 -10.85
N GLU A 67 20.26 -8.65 -11.37
CA GLU A 67 20.61 -8.89 -12.76
C GLU A 67 20.92 -10.38 -12.91
N GLU A 68 20.10 -11.11 -13.68
CA GLU A 68 20.47 -12.46 -14.11
C GLU A 68 21.71 -12.34 -15.00
N GLU A 69 22.88 -12.64 -14.44
CA GLU A 69 24.08 -12.89 -15.24
C GLU A 69 23.72 -13.99 -16.25
N THR A 70 23.56 -13.61 -17.51
CA THR A 70 23.40 -14.55 -18.60
C THR A 70 24.54 -15.56 -18.51
N PRO A 71 24.28 -16.87 -18.32
CA PRO A 71 25.36 -17.83 -18.37
C PRO A 71 25.86 -17.82 -19.81
N ASN A 72 27.06 -17.27 -20.03
CA ASN A 72 27.77 -17.37 -21.29
C ASN A 72 28.07 -18.84 -21.55
N LEU A 73 27.08 -19.54 -22.12
CA LEU A 73 27.12 -20.96 -22.39
C LEU A 73 27.64 -21.22 -23.81
N PHE A 74 28.81 -20.66 -24.13
CA PHE A 74 29.57 -21.01 -25.34
C PHE A 74 31.07 -20.96 -25.03
N CYS A 75 31.61 -22.12 -24.61
CA CYS A 75 33.01 -22.51 -24.77
C CYS A 75 33.05 -23.71 -25.72
#